data_AF-A0A1J7J354-F1
#
_entry.id   AF-A0A1J7J354-F1
#
_cell.length_a   1.000
_cell.length_b   1.000
_cell.length_c   1.000
_cell.angle_alpha   90.00
_cell.angle_beta   90.00
_cell.angle_gamma   90.00
#
_symmetry.space_group_name_H-M   'P 1'
#
loop_
_entity.id
_entity.type
_entity.pdbx_description
1 polymer ?
#
loop_
_entity_poly.entity_id
_entity_poly.type
_entity_poly.pdbx_seq_one_letter_code
_entity_poly.pdbx_strand_id
1 'polypeptide(L)'
;MSNVPIAQSENTAVTSSSDITAKNVLVIARDGAKFSRHYKGPFLAIKHFYPALQRNRQSKIINISSDVASMSSLIGKGPGRSLGYRLSKTALSQFTVSLGREFRSHDSGVTDDAIHPRWVPTAIWGFICPDDMDV
;
A
#
# COMPACT_ATOMS: atom_id res chain seq x y z
N MET A 1 12.33 32.27 44.05
CA MET A 1 11.86 32.27 42.65
C MET A 1 12.98 31.68 41.80
N SER A 2 12.95 30.37 41.57
CA SER A 2 14.02 29.59 40.97
C SER A 2 13.92 29.60 39.44
N ASN A 3 14.98 30.09 38.77
CA ASN A 3 15.16 30.02 37.33
C ASN A 3 15.34 28.57 36.87
N VAL A 4 14.51 28.13 35.91
CA VAL A 4 14.62 26.84 35.23
C VAL A 4 15.58 27.00 34.04
N PRO A 5 16.64 26.19 33.91
CA PRO A 5 17.50 26.21 32.73
C PRO A 5 16.83 25.50 31.56
N ILE A 6 16.80 26.17 30.41
CA ILE A 6 16.35 25.66 29.12
C ILE A 6 17.41 24.68 28.61
N ALA A 7 17.11 23.39 28.63
CA ALA A 7 17.96 22.37 28.03
C ALA A 7 17.96 22.52 26.51
N GLN A 8 19.10 22.91 25.96
CA GLN A 8 19.43 22.59 24.57
C GLN A 8 19.69 21.09 24.50
N SER A 9 18.75 20.33 23.94
CA SER A 9 19.00 18.92 23.64
C SER A 9 19.67 18.84 22.27
N GLU A 10 20.97 18.63 22.30
CA GLU A 10 21.80 18.29 21.16
C GLU A 10 21.22 17.09 20.40
N ASN A 11 21.12 17.27 19.09
CA ASN A 11 20.68 16.29 18.12
C ASN A 11 21.83 15.31 17.84
N THR A 12 21.98 14.27 18.66
CA THR A 12 23.04 13.27 18.48
C THR A 12 22.52 11.87 18.77
N ALA A 13 22.30 11.09 17.70
CA ALA A 13 22.80 9.71 17.54
C ALA A 13 22.02 9.00 16.42
N VAL A 14 22.72 8.68 15.33
CA VAL A 14 22.32 7.64 14.38
C VAL A 14 23.51 6.71 14.26
N THR A 15 23.56 5.65 15.07
CA THR A 15 24.62 4.64 14.99
C THR A 15 24.15 3.30 15.61
N SER A 16 23.21 2.60 14.98
CA SER A 16 23.01 1.14 15.20
C SER A 16 21.92 0.57 14.29
N SER A 17 22.10 -0.67 13.82
CA SER A 17 21.11 -1.48 13.09
C SER A 17 19.78 -1.67 13.85
N SER A 18 19.73 -1.40 15.16
CA SER A 18 18.50 -1.36 15.96
C SER A 18 17.61 -0.14 15.66
N ASP A 19 18.15 0.95 15.10
CA ASP A 19 17.40 2.18 14.81
C ASP A 19 16.52 2.07 13.56
N ILE A 20 16.86 1.18 12.62
CA ILE A 20 16.08 0.94 11.40
C ILE A 20 14.69 0.39 11.76
N THR A 21 14.61 -0.49 12.76
CA THR A 21 13.33 -1.07 13.22
C THR A 21 12.45 0.00 13.88
N ALA A 22 13.03 0.83 14.76
CA ALA A 22 12.29 1.89 15.45
C ALA A 22 11.80 2.99 14.49
N LYS A 23 12.62 3.40 13.52
CA LYS A 23 12.25 4.40 12.51
C LYS A 23 11.13 3.90 11.58
N ASN A 24 11.20 2.64 11.15
CA ASN A 24 10.17 2.03 10.32
C ASN A 24 8.81 1.89 11.03
N VAL A 25 8.83 1.48 12.31
CA VAL A 25 7.62 1.43 13.16
C VAL A 25 7.04 2.83 13.37
N LEU A 26 7.90 3.83 13.60
CA LEU A 26 7.47 5.22 13.77
C LEU A 26 6.92 5.84 12.48
N VAL A 27 7.46 5.47 11.31
CA VAL A 27 6.93 5.88 9.99
C VAL A 27 5.53 5.30 9.80
N ILE A 28 5.28 4.03 10.13
CA ILE A 28 3.93 3.44 10.05
C ILE A 28 2.95 4.18 10.96
N ALA A 29 3.37 4.48 12.20
CA ALA A 29 2.53 5.18 13.18
C ALA A 29 2.21 6.63 12.76
N ARG A 30 3.16 7.33 12.15
CA ARG A 30 2.99 8.73 11.68
C ARG A 30 2.27 8.83 10.33
N ASP A 31 2.48 7.88 9.43
CA ASP A 31 1.91 7.87 8.07
C ASP A 31 0.65 6.98 7.92
N GLY A 32 -0.02 6.61 9.02
CA GLY A 32 -1.25 5.80 8.99
C GLY A 32 -2.33 6.33 8.02
N ALA A 33 -2.38 7.66 7.84
CA ALA A 33 -3.23 8.31 6.84
C ALA A 33 -2.81 8.00 5.39
N LYS A 34 -1.50 8.00 5.09
CA LYS A 34 -0.98 7.72 3.73
C LYS A 34 -1.15 6.24 3.36
N PHE A 35 -0.90 5.35 4.33
CA PHE A 35 -1.11 3.92 4.13
C PHE A 35 -2.57 3.60 3.82
N SER A 36 -3.47 4.19 4.61
CA SER A 36 -4.88 3.81 4.54
C SER A 36 -5.59 4.25 3.27
N ARG A 37 -5.08 5.26 2.54
CA ARG A 37 -5.69 5.71 1.28
C ARG A 37 -5.76 4.61 0.22
N HIS A 38 -4.76 3.73 0.15
CA HIS A 38 -4.69 2.70 -0.89
C HIS A 38 -5.77 1.61 -0.77
N TYR A 39 -6.30 1.35 0.42
CA TYR A 39 -7.39 0.38 0.61
C TYR A 39 -8.72 1.04 0.98
N LYS A 40 -8.71 2.16 1.74
CA LYS A 40 -9.95 2.89 2.08
C LYS A 40 -10.61 3.50 0.84
N GLY A 41 -9.83 4.00 -0.11
CA GLY A 41 -10.36 4.54 -1.36
C GLY A 41 -11.16 3.50 -2.14
N PRO A 42 -10.55 2.37 -2.51
CA PRO A 42 -11.26 1.25 -3.15
C PRO A 42 -12.44 0.74 -2.33
N PHE A 43 -12.28 0.57 -1.01
CA PHE A 43 -13.39 0.14 -0.15
C PHE A 43 -14.60 1.07 -0.23
N LEU A 44 -14.39 2.38 -0.13
CA LEU A 44 -15.48 3.36 -0.23
C LEU A 44 -16.09 3.38 -1.63
N ALA A 45 -15.26 3.32 -2.68
CA ALA A 45 -15.75 3.25 -4.05
C ALA A 45 -16.65 2.02 -4.23
N ILE A 46 -16.19 0.85 -3.82
CA ILE A 46 -16.96 -0.39 -3.90
C ILE A 46 -18.24 -0.25 -3.09
N LYS A 47 -18.19 0.22 -1.83
CA LYS A 47 -19.39 0.43 -1.01
C LYS A 47 -20.47 1.26 -1.72
N HIS A 48 -20.08 2.35 -2.38
CA HIS A 48 -21.04 3.25 -3.04
C HIS A 48 -21.48 2.76 -4.42
N PHE A 49 -20.61 2.06 -5.17
CA PHE A 49 -20.95 1.50 -6.49
C PHE A 49 -21.59 0.12 -6.40
N TYR A 50 -21.53 -0.56 -5.25
CA TYR A 50 -22.02 -1.92 -5.08
C TYR A 50 -23.49 -2.10 -5.53
N PRO A 51 -24.44 -1.21 -5.18
CA PRO A 51 -25.82 -1.34 -5.67
C PRO A 51 -25.95 -1.29 -7.19
N ALA A 52 -25.03 -0.58 -7.88
CA ALA A 52 -24.99 -0.56 -9.34
C ALA A 52 -24.34 -1.82 -9.91
N LEU A 53 -23.29 -2.33 -9.27
CA LEU A 53 -22.62 -3.57 -9.67
C LEU A 53 -23.56 -4.78 -9.58
N GLN A 54 -24.45 -4.82 -8.58
CA GLN A 54 -25.43 -5.90 -8.39
C GLN A 54 -26.54 -5.95 -9.45
N ARG A 55 -26.73 -4.90 -10.25
CA ARG A 55 -27.75 -4.90 -11.32
C ARG A 55 -27.32 -5.68 -12.56
N ASN A 56 -26.03 -5.95 -12.69
CA ASN A 56 -25.48 -6.70 -13.81
C ASN A 56 -25.28 -8.17 -13.42
N ARG A 57 -25.41 -9.08 -14.39
CA ARG A 57 -25.13 -10.50 -14.19
C ARG A 57 -23.65 -10.77 -13.92
N GLN A 58 -22.76 -9.91 -14.42
CA GLN A 58 -21.32 -10.02 -14.26
C GLN A 58 -20.73 -8.61 -14.10
N SER A 59 -20.11 -8.36 -12.95
CA SER A 59 -19.47 -7.10 -12.61
C SER A 59 -18.03 -7.35 -12.19
N LYS A 60 -17.13 -6.43 -12.53
CA LYS A 60 -15.69 -6.57 -12.24
C LYS A 60 -15.17 -5.34 -11.51
N ILE A 61 -14.42 -5.59 -10.45
CA ILE A 61 -13.62 -4.59 -9.73
C ILE A 61 -12.16 -4.95 -9.97
N ILE A 62 -11.37 -3.98 -10.44
CA ILE A 62 -9.95 -4.18 -10.72
C ILE A 62 -9.15 -3.16 -9.91
N ASN A 63 -8.44 -3.65 -8.90
CA ASN A 63 -7.54 -2.87 -8.07
C ASN A 63 -6.13 -2.80 -8.67
N ILE A 64 -5.51 -1.62 -8.64
CA ILE A 64 -4.12 -1.45 -9.11
C ILE A 64 -3.18 -1.62 -7.91
N SER A 65 -2.52 -2.77 -7.82
CA SER A 65 -1.52 -3.11 -6.80
C SER A 65 -0.08 -2.90 -7.32
N SER A 66 0.90 -3.62 -6.79
CA SER A 66 2.31 -3.59 -7.16
C SER A 66 2.95 -4.96 -6.89
N ASP A 67 3.98 -5.32 -7.63
CA ASP A 67 4.82 -6.51 -7.38
C ASP A 67 5.38 -6.54 -5.93
N VAL A 68 5.73 -5.37 -5.39
CA VAL A 68 6.25 -5.21 -4.02
C VAL A 68 5.22 -5.51 -2.93
N ALA A 69 3.95 -5.69 -3.29
CA ALA A 69 2.87 -6.12 -2.39
C ALA A 69 2.95 -7.61 -2.05
N SER A 70 3.60 -8.42 -2.91
CA SER A 70 3.76 -9.85 -2.66
C SER A 70 4.76 -10.07 -1.53
N MET A 71 4.38 -10.88 -0.55
CA MET A 71 5.30 -11.28 0.53
C MET A 71 6.50 -12.06 -0.02
N SER A 72 6.32 -12.82 -1.10
CA SER A 72 7.44 -13.52 -1.76
C SER A 72 8.49 -12.57 -2.33
N SER A 73 8.12 -11.31 -2.62
CA SER A 73 9.04 -10.26 -3.12
C SER A 73 10.15 -9.91 -2.10
N LEU A 74 9.97 -10.28 -0.83
CA LEU A 74 10.95 -10.04 0.24
C LEU A 74 11.97 -11.17 0.42
N ILE A 75 11.71 -12.36 -0.13
CA ILE A 75 12.60 -13.51 0.01
C ILE A 75 13.92 -13.20 -0.71
N GLY A 76 15.04 -13.29 0.01
CA GLY A 76 16.39 -13.05 -0.53
C GLY A 76 16.70 -11.59 -0.87
N LYS A 77 15.82 -10.64 -0.53
CA LYS A 77 16.09 -9.20 -0.70
C LYS A 77 16.57 -8.60 0.61
N GLY A 78 17.51 -7.65 0.53
CA GLY A 78 18.04 -6.89 1.66
C GLY A 78 16.97 -6.05 2.39
N PRO A 79 17.36 -5.15 3.31
CA PRO A 79 16.43 -4.47 4.22
C PRO A 79 15.25 -3.81 3.50
N GLY A 80 14.05 -3.95 4.09
CA GLY A 80 12.76 -3.57 3.49
C GLY A 80 12.65 -2.07 3.20
N ARG A 81 12.98 -1.68 1.96
CA ARG A 81 12.78 -0.31 1.45
C ARG A 81 11.30 -0.06 1.17
N SER A 82 10.87 1.18 1.41
CA SER A 82 9.50 1.66 1.13
C SER A 82 8.41 0.91 1.90
N LEU A 83 8.66 0.59 3.18
CA LEU A 83 7.77 -0.20 4.02
C LEU A 83 6.31 0.29 4.02
N GLY A 84 6.09 1.61 4.15
CA GLY A 84 4.75 2.18 4.10
C GLY A 84 4.01 1.88 2.80
N TYR A 85 4.66 2.08 1.65
CA TYR A 85 4.09 1.77 0.33
C TYR A 85 3.83 0.26 0.16
N ARG A 86 4.80 -0.58 0.56
CA ARG A 86 4.66 -2.04 0.53
C ARG A 86 3.47 -2.51 1.34
N LEU A 87 3.39 -2.12 2.61
CA LEU A 87 2.28 -2.45 3.49
C LEU A 87 0.96 -2.01 2.86
N SER A 88 0.89 -0.80 2.30
CA SER A 88 -0.33 -0.27 1.68
C SER A 88 -0.82 -1.13 0.52
N LYS A 89 0.11 -1.56 -0.33
CA LYS A 89 -0.20 -2.40 -1.50
C LYS A 89 -0.47 -3.85 -1.11
N THR A 90 0.21 -4.37 -0.08
CA THR A 90 -0.11 -5.68 0.53
C THR A 90 -1.50 -5.67 1.15
N ALA A 91 -1.88 -4.61 1.87
CA ALA A 91 -3.21 -4.45 2.43
C ALA A 91 -4.28 -4.40 1.34
N LEU A 92 -4.04 -3.68 0.23
CA LEU A 92 -4.94 -3.67 -0.93
C LEU A 92 -5.07 -5.06 -1.57
N SER A 93 -3.96 -5.80 -1.75
CA SER A 93 -4.00 -7.16 -2.28
C SER A 93 -4.78 -8.12 -1.37
N GLN A 94 -4.57 -8.04 -0.05
CA GLN A 94 -5.30 -8.85 0.92
C GLN A 94 -6.80 -8.49 0.96
N PHE A 95 -7.11 -7.19 0.88
CA PHE A 95 -8.48 -6.69 0.77
C PHE A 95 -9.18 -7.26 -0.45
N THR A 96 -8.54 -7.22 -1.62
CA THR A 96 -9.05 -7.75 -2.89
C THR A 96 -9.40 -9.24 -2.76
N VAL A 97 -8.47 -10.05 -2.23
CA VAL A 97 -8.70 -11.50 -2.07
C VAL A 97 -9.82 -11.79 -1.07
N SER A 98 -9.85 -11.07 0.06
CA SER A 98 -10.86 -11.25 1.09
C SER A 98 -12.25 -10.91 0.56
N LEU A 99 -12.37 -9.77 -0.12
CA LEU A 99 -13.65 -9.30 -0.65
C LEU A 99 -14.12 -10.14 -1.85
N GLY A 100 -13.22 -10.55 -2.74
CA GLY A 100 -13.54 -11.47 -3.83
C GLY A 100 -14.06 -12.83 -3.34
N ARG A 101 -13.58 -13.30 -2.17
CA ARG A 101 -14.12 -14.50 -1.51
C ARG A 101 -15.52 -14.27 -0.95
N GLU A 102 -15.76 -13.12 -0.33
CA GLU A 102 -17.08 -12.72 0.19
C GLU A 102 -18.12 -12.61 -0.95
N PHE A 103 -17.75 -11.96 -2.05
CA PHE A 103 -18.60 -11.88 -3.24
C PHE A 103 -18.94 -13.23 -3.84
N ARG A 104 -17.99 -14.18 -3.80
CA ARG A 104 -18.21 -15.56 -4.23
C ARG A 104 -19.12 -16.33 -3.27
N SER A 105 -18.97 -16.17 -1.96
CA SER A 105 -19.83 -16.86 -0.98
C SER A 105 -21.28 -16.39 -1.02
N HIS A 106 -21.53 -15.17 -1.50
CA HIS A 106 -22.87 -14.61 -1.64
C HIS A 106 -23.45 -14.72 -3.07
N ASP A 107 -22.78 -15.42 -3.98
CA ASP A 107 -23.16 -15.53 -5.41
C ASP A 107 -23.53 -14.17 -6.05
N SER A 108 -22.77 -13.14 -5.71
CA SER A 108 -23.11 -11.75 -6.04
C SER A 108 -22.98 -11.39 -7.53
N GLY A 109 -22.40 -12.28 -8.35
CA GLY A 109 -22.02 -11.96 -9.73
C GLY A 109 -20.88 -10.93 -9.87
N VAL A 110 -20.27 -10.51 -8.75
CA VAL A 110 -19.15 -9.56 -8.72
C VAL A 110 -17.83 -10.29 -8.53
N THR A 111 -16.82 -9.95 -9.32
CA THR A 111 -15.43 -10.40 -9.13
C THR A 111 -14.53 -9.23 -8.75
N ASP A 112 -13.59 -9.46 -7.83
CA ASP A 112 -12.60 -8.47 -7.41
C ASP A 112 -11.19 -9.04 -7.59
N ASP A 113 -10.40 -8.37 -8.43
CA ASP A 113 -9.05 -8.78 -8.81
C ASP A 113 -8.05 -7.62 -8.67
N ALA A 114 -6.77 -7.94 -8.52
CA ALA A 114 -5.70 -6.94 -8.41
C ALA A 114 -4.60 -7.19 -9.44
N ILE A 115 -4.15 -6.12 -10.10
CA ILE A 115 -3.10 -6.16 -11.12
C ILE A 115 -1.92 -5.27 -10.74
N HIS A 116 -0.71 -5.64 -11.14
CA HIS A 116 0.46 -4.77 -11.05
C HIS A 116 0.87 -4.33 -12.47
N PRO A 117 1.01 -3.03 -12.75
CA PRO A 117 1.20 -2.54 -14.11
C PRO A 117 2.66 -2.56 -14.60
N ARG A 118 3.57 -3.23 -13.87
CA ARG A 118 5.03 -3.12 -14.05
C ARG A 118 5.49 -1.64 -14.02
N TRP A 119 6.63 -1.36 -14.65
CA TRP A 119 7.21 -0.04 -14.80
C TRP A 119 6.45 0.73 -15.87
N VAL A 120 5.70 1.75 -15.46
CA VAL A 120 4.94 2.60 -16.38
C VAL A 120 5.59 3.98 -16.47
N PRO A 121 5.94 4.47 -17.68
CA PRO A 121 6.57 5.77 -17.85
C PRO A 121 5.57 6.88 -17.49
N THR A 122 5.68 7.33 -16.25
CA THR A 122 4.84 8.37 -15.67
C THR A 122 5.71 9.50 -15.15
N ALA A 123 5.11 10.62 -14.78
CA ALA A 123 5.84 11.78 -14.26
C ALA A 123 6.72 11.45 -13.03
N ILE A 124 6.32 10.47 -12.20
CA ILE A 124 7.12 10.03 -11.03
C ILE A 124 8.45 9.37 -11.41
N TRP A 125 8.56 8.89 -12.65
CA TRP A 125 9.76 8.28 -13.20
C TRP A 125 10.44 9.18 -14.24
N GLY A 126 10.02 10.44 -14.37
CA GLY A 126 10.51 11.34 -15.41
C GLY A 126 10.21 10.85 -16.82
N PHE A 127 9.15 10.05 -16.98
CA PHE A 127 8.81 9.34 -18.23
C PHE A 127 9.88 8.34 -18.72
N ILE A 128 10.78 7.90 -17.84
CA ILE A 128 11.83 6.91 -18.16
C ILE A 128 11.51 5.62 -17.40
N CYS A 129 11.58 4.48 -18.07
CA CYS A 129 11.48 3.17 -17.41
C CYS A 129 12.58 2.22 -17.89
N PRO A 130 13.08 1.32 -17.02
CA PRO A 130 14.14 0.37 -17.39
C PRO A 130 13.71 -0.71 -18.39
N ASP A 131 12.39 -0.92 -18.53
CA ASP A 131 11.81 -1.83 -19.52
C ASP A 131 11.37 -1.03 -20.74
N ASP A 132 11.78 -1.48 -21.92
CA ASP A 132 11.19 -1.08 -23.19
C ASP A 132 9.73 -1.57 -23.19
N MET A 133 8.78 -0.63 -23.10
CA MET A 133 7.36 -0.91 -23.32
C MET A 133 7.03 -0.97 -24.82
N ASP A 134 8.04 -1.25 -25.66
CA ASP A 134 7.92 -1.39 -27.11
C ASP A 134 7.26 -2.74 -27.45
N VAL A 135 5.93 -2.73 -27.48
CA VAL A 135 5.09 -3.73 -28.15
C VAL A 135 4.08 -3.06 -29.06
#